data_AF-A0A349W0D1-F1
#
_entry.id   AF-A0A349W0D1-F1
#
_cell.length_a   1.000
_cell.length_b   1.000
_cell.length_c   1.000
_cell.angle_alpha   90.00
_cell.angle_beta   90.00
_cell.angle_gamma   90.00
#
_symmetry.space_group_name_H-M   'P 1'
#
loop_
_entity.id
_entity.type
_entity.pdbx_description
1 polymer ?
#
loop_
_entity_poly.entity_id
_entity_poly.type
_entity_poly.pdbx_seq_one_letter_code
_entity_poly.pdbx_strand_id
1 'polypeptide(L)' 'VDFSSSYRVNRKKVSHLFILDIQNLLNRENTVGMHYNFSKRIIEPQKWTGIIPTINYRIEF' A
#
# COMPACT_ATOMS: atom_id res chain seq x y z
N VAL A 1 3.21 -9.09 -1.65
CA VAL A 1 2.97 -8.99 -3.11
C VAL A 1 2.53 -7.60 -3.34
N ASP A 2 3.34 -6.90 -4.10
CA ASP A 2 3.31 -5.47 -4.25
C ASP A 2 3.17 -5.20 -5.75
N PHE A 3 2.34 -4.24 -6.11
CA PHE A 3 2.07 -3.89 -7.49
C PHE A 3 2.45 -2.45 -7.70
N SER A 4 3.33 -2.23 -8.67
CA SER A 4 3.67 -0.89 -9.12
C SER A 4 3.38 -0.78 -10.61
N SER A 5 2.82 0.35 -10.99
CA SER A 5 2.59 0.73 -12.37
C SER A 5 2.98 2.18 -12.54
N SER A 6 3.72 2.48 -13.62
CA SER A 6 4.08 3.85 -13.95
C SER A 6 3.81 4.12 -15.43
N TYR A 7 3.30 5.31 -15.70
CA TYR A 7 3.01 5.76 -17.04
C TYR A 7 3.59 7.16 -17.24
N ARG A 8 4.42 7.31 -18.28
CA ARG A 8 5.07 8.58 -18.60
C ARG A 8 4.65 9.05 -19.99
N VAL A 9 4.19 10.29 -20.07
CA VAL A 9 3.87 10.98 -21.31
C VAL A 9 4.85 12.13 -21.49
N ASN A 10 5.79 11.95 -22.42
CA ASN A 10 6.75 12.99 -22.78
C ASN A 10 6.19 13.84 -23.93
N ARG A 11 5.99 15.15 -23.69
CA ARG A 11 5.76 16.15 -24.74
C ARG A 11 6.95 17.10 -24.80
N LYS A 12 7.12 17.77 -25.94
CA LYS A 12 8.26 18.68 -26.23
C LYS A 12 8.53 19.77 -25.17
N LYS A 13 7.56 20.11 -24.32
CA LYS A 13 7.65 21.20 -23.32
C LYS A 13 7.19 20.79 -21.92
N VAL A 14 6.66 19.57 -21.77
CA VAL A 14 6.07 19.08 -20.52
C VAL A 14 6.15 17.57 -20.51
N SER A 15 6.62 16.98 -19.43
CA SER A 15 6.56 15.56 -19.15
C SER A 15 5.57 15.30 -18.02
N HIS A 16 4.64 14.38 -18.24
CA HIS A 16 3.69 13.93 -17.23
C HIS A 16 4.07 12.53 -16.78
N LEU A 17 4.22 12.33 -15.48
CA LEU A 17 4.54 11.06 -14.88
C LEU A 17 3.45 10.68 -13.87
N PHE A 18 2.77 9.59 -14.14
CA PHE A 18 1.78 8.96 -13.28
C PHE A 18 2.41 7.72 -12.65
N ILE A 19 2.40 7.63 -11.33
CA ILE A 19 2.92 6.47 -10.60
C ILE A 19 1.81 6.00 -9.66
N LEU A 20 1.46 4.72 -9.80
CA LEU A 20 0.55 4.01 -8.93
C LEU A 20 1.34 2.89 -8.25
N ASP A 21 1.40 2.92 -6.93
CA ASP A 21 2.04 1.88 -6.13
C ASP A 21 1.02 1.35 -5.12
N ILE A 22 0.82 0.04 -5.09
CA ILE A 22 -0.10 -0.63 -4.18
C ILE A 22 0.71 -1.68 -3.43
N GLN A 23 0.93 -1.40 -2.14
CA GLN A 23 1.65 -2.31 -1.27
C GLN A 23 0.67 -3.25 -0.57
N ASN A 24 1.14 -4.48 -0.33
CA ASN A 24 0.41 -5.50 0.42
C ASN A 24 -0.94 -5.90 -0.21
N LEU A 25 -0.94 -6.11 -1.54
CA LEU A 25 -2.13 -6.44 -2.33
C LEU A 25 -2.82 -7.76 -1.93
N LEU A 26 -2.02 -8.75 -1.53
CA LEU A 26 -2.54 -10.02 -1.02
C LEU A 26 -2.95 -9.95 0.45
N ASN A 27 -2.90 -8.75 1.05
CA ASN A 27 -3.24 -8.51 2.44
C ASN A 27 -2.63 -9.57 3.35
N ARG A 28 -1.32 -9.82 3.20
CA ARG A 28 -0.64 -10.90 3.90
C ARG A 28 -0.79 -10.61 5.38
N GLU A 29 -1.61 -11.41 6.05
CA GLU A 29 -1.95 -11.23 7.45
C GLU A 29 -0.71 -11.56 8.29
N ASN A 30 0.16 -10.57 8.47
CA ASN A 30 1.26 -10.72 9.41
C ASN A 30 0.67 -10.53 10.81
N THR A 31 0.77 -11.58 11.61
CA THR A 31 0.63 -11.50 13.07
C THR A 31 1.71 -10.58 13.60
N VAL A 32 1.35 -9.32 13.84
CA VAL A 32 2.27 -8.30 14.38
C VAL A 32 2.49 -8.51 15.88
N GLY A 33 1.53 -9.16 16.55
CA GLY A 33 1.66 -9.54 17.94
C GLY A 33 0.44 -10.26 18.46
N MET A 34 0.46 -10.53 19.75
CA MET A 34 -0.64 -11.13 20.49
C MET A 34 -1.33 -10.03 21.29
N HIS A 35 -2.63 -9.84 21.10
CA HIS A 35 -3.43 -8.90 21.88
C HIS A 35 -4.33 -9.66 22.85
N TYR A 36 -4.38 -9.21 24.10
CA TYR A 36 -5.26 -9.79 25.10
C TYR A 36 -6.68 -9.23 24.93
N ASN A 37 -7.61 -10.07 24.46
CA ASN A 37 -9.00 -9.67 24.29
C ASN A 37 -9.75 -9.79 25.64
N PHE A 38 -9.99 -8.65 26.29
CA PHE A 38 -10.70 -8.60 27.58
C PHE A 38 -12.11 -9.20 27.55
N SER A 39 -12.82 -9.11 26.41
CA SER A 39 -14.19 -9.63 26.29
C SER A 39 -14.25 -11.15 26.22
N LYS A 40 -13.20 -11.79 25.67
CA LYS A 40 -13.17 -13.26 25.49
C LYS A 40 -12.18 -13.96 26.43
N ARG A 41 -11.42 -13.20 27.22
CA ARG A 41 -10.34 -13.69 28.12
C ARG A 41 -9.34 -14.60 27.40
N ILE A 42 -9.09 -14.36 26.12
CA ILE A 42 -8.14 -15.11 25.30
C ILE A 42 -7.13 -14.18 24.65
N ILE A 43 -5.94 -14.73 24.42
CA ILE A 43 -4.88 -14.08 23.68
C ILE A 43 -5.15 -14.33 22.20
N GLU A 44 -5.56 -13.30 21.47
CA GLU A 44 -5.84 -13.39 20.04
C GLU A 44 -4.67 -12.78 19.23
N PRO A 45 -4.26 -13.41 18.12
CA PRO A 45 -3.30 -12.82 17.21
C PRO A 45 -3.83 -11.51 16.64
N GLN A 46 -3.17 -10.39 16.93
CA GLN A 46 -3.47 -9.11 16.34
C GLN A 46 -2.92 -9.08 14.92
N LYS A 47 -3.84 -9.18 13.96
CA LYS A 47 -3.54 -9.04 12.53
C LYS A 47 -3.47 -7.56 12.21
N TRP A 48 -2.31 -7.06 11.80
CA TRP A 48 -2.24 -5.77 11.12
C TRP A 48 -2.32 -6.06 9.64
N THR A 49 -3.45 -5.66 9.06
CA THR A 49 -3.78 -5.86 7.66
C THR A 49 -4.24 -4.53 7.08
N GLY A 50 -3.85 -4.29 5.84
CA GLY A 50 -4.12 -3.04 5.16
C GLY A 50 -3.43 -3.03 3.80
N ILE A 51 -4.23 -2.78 2.76
CA ILE A 51 -3.70 -2.38 1.45
C ILE A 51 -3.28 -0.92 1.59
N ILE A 52 -2.05 -0.59 1.22
CA ILE A 52 -1.54 0.79 1.26
C ILE A 52 -1.42 1.27 -0.18
N PRO A 53 -2.47 1.90 -0.75
CA PRO A 53 -2.38 2.50 -2.07
C PRO A 53 -1.66 3.85 -1.97
N THR A 54 -0.70 4.07 -2.85
CA THR A 54 0.03 5.32 -3.01
C THR A 54 -0.10 5.78 -4.45
N ILE A 55 -0.63 6.99 -4.65
CA ILE A 55 -0.78 7.61 -5.97
C ILE A 55 0.12 8.84 -6.01
N ASN A 56 1.03 8.88 -6.97
CA ASN A 56 1.92 10.01 -7.20
C ASN A 56 1.74 10.55 -8.61
N TYR A 57 1.70 11.87 -8.72
CA TYR A 57 1.65 12.57 -9.99
C TYR A 57 2.74 13.63 -10.02
N ARG A 58 3.59 13.58 -11.05
CA ARG A 58 4.68 14.53 -11.26
C ARG A 58 4.57 15.15 -12.63
N ILE A 59 4.71 16.47 -12.67
CA ILE A 59 4.86 17.23 -13.91
C ILE A 59 6.28 17.79 -13.92
N GLU A 60 6.97 17.62 -15.04
CA GLU A 60 8.28 18.23 -15.30
C GLU A 60 8.12 19.16 -16.52
N PHE A 61 8.65 20.37 -16.45
CA PHE A 61 8.57 21.40 -17.50
C PHE A 61 9.92 21.55 -18.21
#